data_AF-A0A1F7M7E6-F1
#
_entry.id   AF-A0A1F7M7E6-F1
#
_cell.length_a   1.000
_cell.length_b   1.000
_cell.length_c   1.000
_cell.angle_alpha   90.00
_cell.angle_beta   90.00
_cell.angle_gamma   90.00
#
_symmetry.space_group_name_H-M   'P 1'
#
loop_
_entity.id
_entity.type
_entity.pdbx_description
1 polymer ?
#
loop_
_entity_poly.entity_id
_entity_poly.type
_entity_poly.pdbx_seq_one_letter_code
_entity_poly.pdbx_strand_id
1 'polypeptide(L)'
;MRRFIALLLAVVLVVPLTLGVAVPAAHAGAATNAALGLASFAVFTQLFGPMLHPRPAHAAYRAREVVVERPVYVERPVYSTYPSQVVVVQPAPPPPAFPTVVQYPHGRYELRGDGVRTAYLWVWIPNAPPPPPAAPPPPPAP
;
A
#
# COMPACT_ATOMS: atom_id res chain seq x y z
N MET A 1 -15.95 1.82 -47.61
CA MET A 1 -15.60 1.91 -46.17
C MET A 1 -16.14 0.75 -45.33
N ARG A 2 -17.44 0.46 -45.32
CA ARG A 2 -18.01 -0.66 -44.51
C ARG A 2 -17.40 -2.03 -44.78
N ARG A 3 -17.10 -2.34 -46.06
CA ARG A 3 -16.43 -3.59 -46.46
C ARG A 3 -14.97 -3.67 -46.01
N PHE A 4 -14.26 -2.54 -45.98
CA PHE A 4 -12.89 -2.46 -45.47
C PHE A 4 -12.84 -2.62 -43.95
N ILE A 5 -13.80 -2.02 -43.23
CA ILE A 5 -13.94 -2.19 -41.77
C ILE A 5 -14.29 -3.65 -41.43
N ALA A 6 -15.20 -4.27 -42.19
CA ALA A 6 -15.54 -5.67 -42.00
C ALA A 6 -14.35 -6.60 -42.29
N LEU A 7 -13.54 -6.31 -43.32
CA LEU A 7 -12.31 -7.05 -43.60
C LEU A 7 -11.26 -6.85 -42.51
N LEU A 8 -11.07 -5.63 -42.01
CA LEU A 8 -10.15 -5.36 -40.90
C LEU A 8 -10.58 -6.10 -39.63
N LEU A 9 -11.86 -6.07 -39.29
CA LEU A 9 -12.40 -6.81 -38.15
C LEU A 9 -12.28 -8.31 -38.35
N ALA A 10 -12.55 -8.81 -39.56
CA ALA A 10 -12.38 -10.22 -39.88
C ALA A 10 -10.91 -10.65 -39.77
N VAL A 11 -9.96 -9.84 -40.23
CA VAL A 11 -8.53 -10.13 -40.09
C VAL A 11 -8.12 -10.12 -38.61
N VAL A 12 -8.53 -9.10 -37.85
CA VAL A 12 -8.25 -8.99 -36.41
C VAL A 12 -8.84 -10.14 -35.60
N LEU A 13 -9.94 -10.75 -36.05
CA LEU A 13 -10.61 -11.84 -35.33
C LEU A 13 -10.17 -13.22 -35.81
N VAL A 14 -10.00 -13.41 -37.12
CA VAL A 14 -9.67 -14.70 -37.73
C VAL A 14 -8.19 -15.02 -37.61
N VAL A 15 -7.29 -14.03 -37.71
CA VAL A 15 -5.84 -14.26 -37.57
C VAL A 15 -5.47 -14.81 -36.18
N PRO A 16 -5.88 -14.21 -35.04
CA PRO A 16 -5.56 -14.80 -33.74
C PRO A 16 -6.28 -16.12 -33.49
N LEU A 17 -7.50 -16.29 -34.02
CA LEU A 17 -8.24 -17.54 -33.89
C LEU A 17 -7.56 -18.69 -34.66
N THR A 18 -7.06 -18.43 -35.86
CA THR A 18 -6.34 -19.42 -36.68
C THR A 18 -4.94 -19.70 -36.15
N LEU A 19 -4.22 -18.70 -35.65
CA LEU A 19 -2.96 -18.92 -34.93
C LEU A 19 -3.17 -19.71 -33.63
N GLY A 20 -4.30 -19.56 -32.94
CA GLY A 20 -4.62 -20.34 -31.74
C GLY A 20 -4.91 -21.82 -32.00
N VAL A 21 -5.36 -22.17 -33.21
CA VAL A 21 -5.75 -23.55 -33.58
C VAL A 21 -4.62 -24.32 -34.27
N ALA A 22 -3.72 -23.62 -34.97
CA ALA A 22 -2.65 -24.26 -35.76
C ALA A 22 -1.33 -24.45 -35.01
N VAL A 23 -1.16 -23.86 -33.83
CA VAL A 23 0.05 -24.05 -33.02
C VAL A 23 -0.12 -25.36 -32.24
N PRO A 24 0.62 -26.44 -32.57
CA PRO A 24 0.66 -27.59 -31.67
C PRO A 24 1.08 -27.08 -30.30
N ALA A 25 0.50 -27.62 -29.22
CA ALA A 25 0.86 -27.23 -27.87
C ALA A 25 2.38 -27.44 -27.68
N ALA A 26 3.16 -26.41 -27.99
CA ALA A 26 4.53 -26.30 -27.56
C ALA A 26 4.38 -26.20 -26.07
N HIS A 27 4.76 -27.27 -25.36
CA HIS A 27 4.80 -27.31 -23.91
C HIS A 27 5.93 -26.38 -23.48
N ALA A 28 5.72 -25.09 -23.67
CA ALA A 28 6.52 -24.04 -23.11
C ALA A 28 6.34 -24.23 -21.61
N GLY A 29 7.41 -24.69 -20.95
CA GLY A 29 7.37 -25.02 -19.54
C GLY A 29 6.81 -23.87 -18.71
N ALA A 30 6.44 -24.15 -17.45
CA ALA A 30 5.80 -23.17 -16.56
C ALA A 30 6.46 -21.77 -16.57
N ALA A 31 7.78 -21.71 -16.74
CA ALA A 31 8.55 -20.48 -16.87
C ALA A 31 8.16 -19.59 -18.07
N THR A 32 7.95 -20.17 -19.26
CA THR A 32 7.58 -19.39 -20.45
C THR A 32 6.15 -18.87 -20.35
N ASN A 33 5.23 -19.68 -19.82
CA ASN A 33 3.86 -19.24 -19.57
C ASN A 33 3.81 -18.13 -18.51
N ALA A 34 4.63 -18.25 -17.46
CA ALA A 34 4.79 -17.19 -16.46
C ALA A 34 5.37 -15.91 -17.06
N ALA A 35 6.39 -16.01 -17.94
CA ALA A 35 6.97 -14.86 -18.63
C ALA A 35 5.96 -14.15 -19.54
N LEU A 36 5.15 -14.90 -20.29
CA LEU A 36 4.07 -14.34 -21.11
C LEU A 36 2.98 -13.68 -20.25
N GLY A 37 2.64 -14.28 -19.11
CA GLY A 37 1.71 -13.71 -18.13
C GLY A 37 2.23 -12.39 -17.54
N LEU A 38 3.50 -12.36 -17.12
CA LEU A 38 4.13 -11.16 -16.58
C LEU A 38 4.29 -10.06 -17.65
N ALA A 39 4.65 -10.42 -18.88
CA ALA A 39 4.74 -9.46 -19.97
C ALA A 39 3.38 -8.83 -20.27
N SER A 40 2.31 -9.63 -20.31
CA SER A 40 0.94 -9.16 -20.51
C SER A 40 0.48 -8.24 -19.36
N PHE A 41 0.79 -8.62 -18.12
CA PHE A 41 0.48 -7.81 -16.95
C PHE A 41 1.24 -6.47 -16.94
N ALA A 42 2.51 -6.48 -17.36
CA ALA A 42 3.32 -5.26 -17.48
C ALA A 42 2.73 -4.31 -18.52
N VAL A 43 2.36 -4.81 -19.71
CA VAL A 43 1.73 -3.99 -20.77
C VAL A 43 0.38 -3.43 -20.30
N PHE A 44 -0.45 -4.23 -19.64
CA PHE A 44 -1.71 -3.78 -19.08
C PHE A 44 -1.51 -2.68 -18.04
N THR A 45 -0.58 -2.88 -17.11
CA THR A 45 -0.26 -1.90 -16.05
C THR A 45 0.35 -0.63 -16.62
N GLN A 46 1.13 -0.72 -17.70
CA GLN A 46 1.68 0.45 -18.41
C GLN A 46 0.56 1.32 -18.99
N LEU A 47 -0.47 0.69 -19.58
CA LEU A 47 -1.53 1.40 -20.28
C LEU A 47 -2.57 2.00 -19.32
N PHE A 48 -2.94 1.25 -18.27
CA PHE A 48 -4.03 1.62 -17.36
C PHE A 48 -3.56 2.10 -15.99
N GLY A 49 -2.32 1.82 -15.60
CA GLY A 49 -1.74 2.23 -14.31
C GLY A 49 -1.88 3.73 -14.02
N PRO A 50 -1.58 4.64 -14.96
CA PRO A 50 -1.74 6.08 -14.76
C PRO A 50 -3.19 6.54 -14.58
N MET A 51 -4.17 5.83 -15.15
CA MET A 51 -5.60 6.15 -15.00
C MET A 51 -6.13 5.67 -13.65
N LEU A 52 -5.69 4.50 -13.20
CA LEU A 52 -6.12 3.91 -11.93
C LEU A 52 -5.40 4.57 -10.73
N HIS A 53 -4.18 5.07 -10.96
CA HIS A 53 -3.36 5.75 -9.96
C HIS A 53 -2.76 7.03 -10.55
N PRO A 54 -3.57 8.10 -10.74
CA PRO A 54 -3.04 9.37 -11.18
C PRO A 54 -1.98 9.83 -10.18
N ARG A 55 -0.72 9.83 -10.61
CA ARG A 55 0.36 10.41 -9.82
C ARG A 55 0.03 11.88 -9.64
N PRO A 56 0.01 12.42 -8.40
CA PRO A 56 -0.06 13.85 -8.23
C PRO A 56 1.19 14.42 -8.91
N ALA A 57 1.00 15.11 -10.03
CA ALA A 57 2.03 15.95 -10.60
C ALA A 57 2.49 16.85 -9.46
N HIS A 58 3.79 16.82 -9.15
CA HIS A 58 4.38 17.62 -8.08
C HIS A 58 3.78 19.02 -8.11
N ALA A 59 2.85 19.28 -7.18
CA ALA A 59 2.36 20.61 -6.94
C ALA A 59 3.61 21.38 -6.53
N ALA A 60 4.04 22.26 -7.42
CA ALA A 60 5.18 23.14 -7.21
C ALA A 60 5.11 23.67 -5.77
N TYR A 61 6.23 23.63 -5.07
CA TYR A 61 6.42 24.37 -3.83
C TYR A 61 5.99 25.82 -4.07
N ARG A 62 4.72 26.16 -3.81
CA ARG A 62 4.32 27.54 -3.64
C ARG A 62 4.92 27.94 -2.30
N ALA A 63 6.06 28.61 -2.36
CA ALA A 63 6.61 29.34 -1.24
C ALA A 63 5.49 30.26 -0.73
N ARG A 64 4.95 29.94 0.44
CA ARG A 64 3.95 30.77 1.10
C ARG A 64 4.70 31.95 1.68
N GLU A 65 4.55 33.11 1.04
CA GLU A 65 5.12 34.36 1.54
C GLU A 65 4.41 34.70 2.86
N VAL A 66 5.15 34.65 3.96
CA VAL A 66 4.65 35.00 5.30
C VAL A 66 4.89 36.49 5.49
N VAL A 67 3.85 37.30 5.25
CA VAL A 67 3.85 38.72 5.62
C VAL A 67 3.79 38.78 7.15
N VAL A 68 4.91 39.16 7.77
CA VAL A 68 4.97 39.42 9.21
C VAL A 68 4.44 40.83 9.44
N GLU A 69 3.14 40.96 9.64
CA GLU A 69 2.54 42.19 10.13
C GLU A 69 2.93 42.35 11.61
N ARG A 70 3.76 43.37 11.90
CA ARG A 70 4.23 43.64 13.27
C ARG A 70 3.17 44.46 13.99
N PRO A 71 2.47 43.93 15.02
CA PRO A 71 1.46 44.69 15.73
C PRO A 71 2.13 45.79 16.56
N VAL A 72 1.66 47.03 16.38
CA VAL A 72 1.98 48.14 17.28
C VAL A 72 1.12 47.97 18.53
N TYR A 73 1.75 47.70 19.67
CA TYR A 73 1.06 47.60 20.95
C TYR A 73 0.68 48.99 21.44
N VAL A 74 -0.63 49.27 21.44
CA VAL A 74 -1.21 50.38 22.21
C VAL A 74 -1.71 49.78 23.52
N GLU A 75 -1.01 50.06 24.61
CA GLU A 75 -1.39 49.59 25.94
C GLU A 75 -2.57 50.42 26.46
N ARG A 76 -3.78 49.87 26.33
CA ARG A 76 -4.99 50.42 26.93
C ARG A 76 -5.14 49.81 28.33
N PRO A 77 -5.27 50.60 29.42
CA PRO A 77 -5.52 50.04 30.74
C PRO A 77 -6.91 49.39 30.76
N VAL A 78 -6.94 48.06 30.86
CA VAL A 78 -8.15 47.27 31.01
C VAL A 78 -8.30 46.94 32.50
N TYR A 79 -9.31 47.51 33.15
CA TYR A 79 -9.78 46.99 34.43
C TYR A 79 -10.55 45.70 34.17
N SER A 80 -9.84 44.56 34.21
CA SER A 80 -10.46 43.24 34.12
C SER A 80 -10.77 42.73 35.52
N THR A 81 -12.02 42.86 35.94
CA THR A 81 -12.58 41.97 36.96
C THR A 81 -13.19 40.78 36.22
N TYR A 82 -12.38 39.73 36.05
CA TYR A 82 -12.86 38.44 35.54
C TYR A 82 -13.06 37.50 36.72
N PRO A 83 -14.25 36.89 36.90
CA PRO A 83 -14.37 35.75 37.80
C PRO A 83 -13.47 34.63 37.25
N SER A 84 -12.68 34.04 38.14
CA SER A 84 -11.81 32.91 37.82
C SER A 84 -12.66 31.76 37.28
N GLN A 85 -12.60 31.53 35.98
CA GLN A 85 -13.17 30.33 35.38
C GLN A 85 -12.33 29.13 35.83
N VAL A 86 -12.94 28.27 36.64
CA VAL A 86 -12.36 26.97 36.98
C VAL A 86 -12.41 26.14 35.71
N VAL A 87 -11.27 25.99 35.04
CA VAL A 87 -11.13 25.05 33.92
C VAL A 87 -11.13 23.66 34.53
N VAL A 88 -12.28 22.99 34.45
CA VAL A 88 -12.36 21.55 34.72
C VAL A 88 -11.71 20.86 33.54
N VAL A 89 -10.43 20.49 33.68
CA VAL A 89 -9.73 19.63 32.73
C VAL A 89 -10.35 18.25 32.87
N GLN A 90 -11.28 17.90 31.98
CA GLN A 90 -11.78 16.54 31.90
C GLN A 90 -10.64 15.63 31.42
N PRO A 91 -10.32 14.54 32.14
CA PRO A 91 -9.35 13.56 31.66
C PRO A 91 -9.76 13.06 30.28
N ALA A 92 -8.80 12.96 29.36
CA ALA A 92 -9.06 12.39 28.05
C ALA A 92 -9.65 10.97 28.23
N PRO A 93 -10.68 10.58 27.46
CA PRO A 93 -11.19 9.21 27.49
C PRO A 93 -10.05 8.21 27.28
N PRO A 94 -10.05 7.06 27.97
CA PRO A 94 -9.10 5.99 27.67
C PRO A 94 -9.16 5.66 26.18
N PRO A 95 -8.01 5.44 25.51
CA PRO A 95 -8.00 4.96 24.13
C PRO A 95 -8.87 3.70 24.04
N PRO A 96 -9.67 3.52 22.99
CA PRO A 96 -10.45 2.30 22.86
C PRO A 96 -9.49 1.11 22.83
N ALA A 97 -9.80 0.07 23.61
CA ALA A 97 -9.01 -1.15 23.68
C ALA A 97 -9.22 -1.97 22.41
N PHE A 98 -8.60 -1.54 21.32
CA PHE A 98 -8.54 -2.32 20.09
C PHE A 98 -7.50 -3.43 20.23
N PRO A 99 -7.74 -4.62 19.67
CA PRO A 99 -6.73 -5.65 19.64
C PRO A 99 -5.53 -5.17 18.80
N THR A 100 -4.37 -5.03 19.44
CA THR A 100 -3.10 -4.65 18.80
C THR A 100 -2.47 -5.82 18.03
N VAL A 101 -2.97 -7.04 18.24
CA VAL A 101 -2.41 -8.27 17.67
C VAL A 101 -3.53 -9.13 17.08
N VAL A 102 -3.34 -9.58 15.84
CA VAL A 102 -4.23 -10.54 15.17
C VAL A 102 -3.43 -11.80 14.84
N GLN A 103 -3.79 -12.92 15.47
CA GLN A 103 -3.07 -14.19 15.36
C GLN A 103 -3.56 -15.04 14.17
N TYR A 104 -2.64 -15.68 13.46
CA TYR A 104 -2.91 -16.61 12.36
C TYR A 104 -2.05 -17.89 12.52
N PRO A 105 -2.41 -18.99 11.85
CA PRO A 105 -1.62 -20.23 11.92
C PRO A 105 -0.16 -20.08 11.46
N HIS A 106 0.12 -19.12 10.59
CA HIS A 106 1.44 -18.94 9.96
C HIS A 106 2.22 -17.72 10.46
N GLY A 107 1.66 -16.97 11.41
CA GLY A 107 2.24 -15.72 11.89
C GLY A 107 1.20 -14.83 12.55
N ARG A 108 1.52 -13.55 12.72
CA ARG A 108 0.62 -12.58 13.30
C ARG A 108 0.80 -11.19 12.71
N TYR A 109 -0.28 -10.42 12.70
CA TYR A 109 -0.20 -8.99 12.48
C TYR A 109 -0.08 -8.27 13.81
N GLU A 110 0.91 -7.39 13.93
CA GLU A 110 1.07 -6.49 15.07
C GLU A 110 0.89 -5.04 14.60
N LEU A 111 0.02 -4.31 15.30
CA LEU A 111 -0.21 -2.89 15.09
C LEU A 111 0.95 -2.10 15.72
N ARG A 112 1.64 -1.31 14.91
CA ARG A 112 2.72 -0.41 15.32
C ARG A 112 2.31 1.04 15.12
N GLY A 113 2.93 1.94 15.86
CA GLY A 113 2.61 3.36 15.85
C GLY A 113 1.60 3.74 16.94
N ASP A 114 1.59 5.02 17.27
CA ASP A 114 0.77 5.62 18.32
C ASP A 114 -0.36 6.50 17.75
N GLY A 115 -0.42 6.65 16.42
CA GLY A 115 -1.38 7.50 15.73
C GLY A 115 -1.14 9.01 15.90
N VAL A 116 -0.14 9.40 16.71
CA VAL A 116 0.14 10.80 17.07
C VAL A 116 1.47 11.25 16.47
N ARG A 117 2.55 10.53 16.76
CA ARG A 117 3.89 10.78 16.20
C ARG A 117 4.21 9.83 15.06
N THR A 118 3.66 8.63 15.11
CA THR A 118 3.89 7.57 14.13
C THR A 118 2.54 7.02 13.68
N ALA A 119 2.28 7.04 12.38
CA ALA A 119 1.07 6.48 11.80
C ALA A 119 0.90 5.00 12.18
N TYR A 120 -0.35 4.60 12.38
CA TYR A 120 -0.71 3.22 12.63
C TYR A 120 -0.37 2.33 11.42
N LEU A 121 0.42 1.29 11.65
CA LEU A 121 0.86 0.35 10.63
C LEU A 121 0.68 -1.09 11.13
N TRP A 122 0.01 -1.92 10.33
CA TRP A 122 -0.05 -3.35 10.56
C TRP A 122 1.17 -4.04 9.94
N VAL A 123 1.96 -4.71 10.76
CA VAL A 123 3.16 -5.42 10.33
C VAL A 123 2.95 -6.92 10.48
N TRP A 124 3.17 -7.66 9.39
CA TRP A 124 3.16 -9.13 9.40
C TRP A 124 4.45 -9.68 9.99
N ILE A 125 4.34 -10.60 10.94
CA ILE A 125 5.46 -11.31 11.56
C ILE A 125 5.24 -12.82 11.35
N PRO A 126 6.07 -13.49 10.52
CA PRO A 126 5.98 -14.93 10.30
C PRO A 126 6.44 -15.71 11.54
N ASN A 127 5.95 -16.95 11.69
CA ASN A 127 6.43 -17.85 12.73
C ASN A 127 7.90 -18.22 12.52
N ALA A 128 8.62 -18.45 13.62
CA ALA A 128 9.98 -18.96 13.54
C ALA A 128 10.00 -20.34 12.88
N PRO A 129 11.01 -20.64 12.03
CA PRO A 129 11.18 -21.97 11.49
C PRO A 129 11.40 -22.98 12.62
N PRO A 130 10.98 -24.25 12.45
CA PRO A 130 11.22 -25.29 13.44
C PRO A 130 12.74 -25.45 13.66
N PRO A 131 13.18 -25.76 14.90
CA PRO A 131 14.58 -26.01 15.18
C PRO A 131 15.09 -27.22 14.37
N PRO A 132 16.37 -27.25 13.97
CA PRO A 132 16.95 -28.40 13.31
C PRO A 132 16.85 -29.66 14.19
N PRO A 133 16.72 -30.86 13.59
CA PRO A 133 16.72 -32.11 14.34
C PRO A 133 17.96 -32.23 15.24
N ALA A 134 17.77 -32.68 16.48
CA ALA A 134 18.88 -32.97 17.38
C ALA A 134 19.78 -34.05 16.76
N ALA A 135 21.10 -33.88 16.88
CA ALA A 135 22.05 -34.88 16.44
C ALA A 135 21.83 -36.20 17.20
N PRO A 136 22.02 -37.37 16.55
CA PRO A 136 21.95 -38.65 17.24
C PRO A 136 22.95 -38.69 18.41
N PRO A 137 22.62 -39.35 19.53
CA PRO A 137 23.57 -39.54 20.62
C PRO A 137 24.81 -40.30 20.12
N PRO A 138 26.02 -40.00 20.64
CA PRO A 138 27.21 -40.72 20.26
C PRO A 138 27.09 -42.21 20.60
N PRO A 139 27.69 -43.11 19.79
CA PRO A 139 27.67 -44.54 20.08
C PRO A 139 28.35 -44.82 21.44
N PRO A 140 27.92 -45.86 22.17
CA PRO A 140 28.56 -46.27 23.42
C PRO A 140 30.06 -46.54 23.19
N ALA A 141 30.91 -46.02 24.08
CA ALA A 141 32.34 -46.32 24.07
C ALA A 141 32.57 -47.82 24.42
N PRO A 142 33.59 -48.47 23.82
CA PRO A 142 33.89 -49.89 24.03
C PRO A 142 34.40 -50.21 25.44
#